data_AF-A0A0P9TM81-F1
#
_entry.id   AF-A0A0P9TM81-F1
#
_cell.length_a   1.000
_cell.length_b   1.000
_cell.length_c   1.000
_cell.angle_alpha   90.00
_cell.angle_beta   90.00
_cell.angle_gamma   90.00
#
_symmetry.space_group_name_H-M   'P 1'
#
loop_
_entity.id
_entity.type
_entity.pdbx_description
1 polymer ?
#
loop_
_entity_poly.entity_id
_entity_poly.type
_entity_poly.pdbx_seq_one_letter_code
_entity_poly.pdbx_strand_id
1 'polypeptide(L)' 'MIIEKDEVRLEIKELIDLIRLDERYSSLIFDGIFPIDSEAIELNCQRRFRIMEISCKYGLN' A
#
# COMPACT_ATOMS: atom_id res chain seq x y z
N MET A 1 -7.69 -22.39 4.48
CA MET A 1 -7.90 -21.24 5.38
C MET A 1 -9.27 -20.67 5.04
N ILE A 2 -10.25 -20.79 5.95
CA ILE A 2 -11.55 -20.13 5.76
C ILE A 2 -11.31 -18.68 6.16
N ILE A 3 -11.13 -17.80 5.18
CA ILE A 3 -10.99 -16.37 5.45
C ILE A 3 -12.38 -15.85 5.80
N GLU A 4 -12.53 -15.24 6.96
CA GLU A 4 -13.81 -14.68 7.36
C GLU A 4 -14.16 -13.50 6.43
N LYS A 5 -15.43 -13.40 6.03
CA LYS A 5 -15.91 -12.38 5.07
C LYS A 5 -15.57 -10.94 5.52
N ASP A 6 -15.50 -10.71 6.82
CA ASP A 6 -15.12 -9.42 7.39
C ASP A 6 -13.63 -9.12 7.26
N GLU A 7 -12.76 -10.12 7.41
CA GLU A 7 -11.31 -9.99 7.22
C GLU A 7 -11.00 -9.60 5.76
N VAL A 8 -11.64 -10.26 4.79
CA VAL A 8 -11.49 -9.92 3.36
C VAL A 8 -11.88 -8.47 3.12
N ARG A 9 -13.03 -8.02 3.64
CA ARG A 9 -13.51 -6.65 3.44
C ARG A 9 -12.56 -5.62 4.05
N LEU A 10 -12.00 -5.92 5.23
CA LEU A 10 -11.04 -5.04 5.89
C LEU A 10 -9.74 -4.94 5.09
N GLU A 11 -9.20 -6.05 4.61
CA GLU A 11 -7.97 -6.05 3.82
C GLU A 11 -8.14 -5.40 2.44
N ILE A 12 -9.28 -5.58 1.78
CA ILE A 12 -9.56 -4.88 0.52
C ILE A 12 -9.69 -3.37 0.75
N LYS A 13 -10.30 -2.95 1.87
CA LYS A 13 -10.36 -1.53 2.24
C LYS A 13 -8.96 -0.98 2.50
N GLU A 14 -8.15 -1.71 3.28
CA GLU A 14 -6.75 -1.38 3.53
C GLU A 14 -5.98 -1.22 2.22
N LEU A 15 -6.11 -2.17 1.29
CA LEU A 15 -5.45 -2.12 -0.02
C LEU A 15 -5.80 -0.85 -0.80
N ILE A 16 -7.08 -0.48 -0.85
CA ILE A 16 -7.52 0.75 -1.53
C ILE A 16 -6.88 1.98 -0.89
N ASP A 17 -6.83 2.04 0.43
CA ASP A 17 -6.25 3.17 1.15
C ASP A 17 -4.73 3.25 0.94
N LEU A 18 -4.03 2.10 0.92
CA LEU A 18 -2.60 2.02 0.64
C LEU A 18 -2.27 2.44 -0.80
N ILE A 19 -3.04 2.00 -1.79
CA ILE A 19 -2.84 2.38 -3.21
C ILE A 19 -2.98 3.90 -3.37
N ARG A 20 -4.04 4.49 -2.81
CA ARG A 20 -4.24 5.95 -2.85
C ARG A 20 -3.08 6.71 -2.22
N LEU A 21 -2.50 6.18 -1.14
CA LEU A 21 -1.35 6.79 -0.51
C LEU A 21 -0.08 6.64 -1.34
N ASP A 22 0.11 5.49 -2.01
CA ASP A 22 1.24 5.27 -2.93
C ASP A 22 1.16 6.17 -4.17
N GLU A 23 -0.03 6.41 -4.71
CA GLU A 23 -0.28 7.35 -5.80
C GLU A 23 0.11 8.78 -5.39
N ARG A 24 -0.31 9.23 -4.21
CA ARG A 24 0.05 10.56 -3.68
C ARG A 24 1.55 10.70 -3.48
N TYR A 25 2.18 9.70 -2.88
CA TYR A 25 3.63 9.70 -2.69
C TYR A 25 4.35 9.75 -4.04
N SER A 26 3.91 8.94 -5.02
CA SER A 26 4.50 8.92 -6.36
C SER A 26 4.32 10.26 -7.09
N SER A 27 3.18 10.93 -6.91
CA SER A 27 2.96 12.29 -7.45
C SER A 27 3.94 13.30 -6.86
N LEU A 28 4.17 13.27 -5.54
CA LEU A 28 5.14 14.17 -4.89
C LEU A 28 6.55 13.95 -5.44
N ILE A 29 6.97 12.69 -5.58
CA ILE A 29 8.28 12.36 -6.17
C ILE A 29 8.37 12.86 -7.62
N PHE A 30 7.31 12.69 -8.41
CA PHE A 30 7.26 13.16 -9.80
C PHE A 30 7.38 14.68 -9.89
N ASP A 31 6.77 15.41 -8.95
CA ASP A 31 6.87 16.87 -8.83
C ASP A 31 8.22 17.35 -8.24
N GLY A 32 9.15 16.42 -7.98
CA GLY A 32 10.49 16.72 -7.44
C GLY A 32 10.53 16.92 -5.93
N ILE A 33 9.46 16.56 -5.21
CA ILE A 33 9.37 16.62 -3.76
C ILE A 33 9.85 15.28 -3.20
N PHE A 34 11.10 15.25 -2.75
CA PHE A 34 11.73 14.06 -2.17
C PHE A 34 11.57 14.02 -0.64
N PRO A 35 11.43 12.82 -0.04
CA PRO A 35 11.44 12.66 1.41
C PRO A 35 12.82 13.05 1.96
N ILE A 36 12.83 13.77 3.08
CA ILE A 36 14.06 14.25 3.71
C ILE A 36 14.49 13.28 4.82
N ASP A 37 13.54 12.61 5.46
CA ASP A 37 13.78 11.62 6.50
C ASP A 37 13.73 10.17 5.98
N SER A 38 14.58 9.33 6.58
CA SER A 38 14.67 7.90 6.24
C SER A 38 13.41 7.12 6.63
N GLU A 39 12.67 7.60 7.62
CA GLU A 39 11.42 6.98 8.09
C GLU A 39 10.36 7.01 6.99
N ALA A 40 10.19 8.13 6.28
CA ALA A 40 9.26 8.24 5.16
C ALA A 40 9.60 7.28 3.99
N ILE A 41 10.89 7.02 3.76
CA ILE A 41 11.34 6.04 2.76
C ILE A 41 10.99 4.62 3.23
N GLU A 42 11.29 4.29 4.48
CA GLU A 42 10.99 2.97 5.05
C GLU A 42 9.48 2.69 5.06
N LEU A 43 8.66 3.66 5.47
CA LEU A 43 7.20 3.55 5.45
C LEU A 43 6.66 3.34 4.03
N ASN A 44 7.25 3.96 3.01
CA ASN A 44 6.90 3.69 1.60
C ASN A 44 7.26 2.25 1.20
N CYS A 45 8.44 1.74 1.60
CA CYS A 45 8.82 0.35 1.34
C CYS A 45 7.85 -0.63 2.01
N GLN A 46 7.50 -0.42 3.28
CA GLN A 46 6.54 -1.25 4.01
C GLN A 46 5.15 -1.20 3.36
N ARG A 47 4.68 -0.01 2.94
CA ARG A 47 3.42 0.14 2.19
C ARG A 47 3.42 -0.68 0.92
N ARG A 48 4.46 -0.58 0.10
CA ARG A 48 4.56 -1.34 -1.17
C ARG A 48 4.58 -2.84 -0.93
N PHE A 49 5.27 -3.29 0.11
CA PHE A 49 5.26 -4.69 0.51
C PHE A 49 3.85 -5.16 0.89
N ARG A 50 3.12 -4.39 1.71
CA ARG A 50 1.75 -4.73 2.12
C ARG A 50 0.76 -4.74 0.96
N ILE A 51 0.89 -3.79 0.02
CA ILE A 51 0.10 -3.80 -1.24
C ILE A 51 0.35 -5.10 -1.99
N MET A 52 1.62 -5.47 -2.21
CA MET A 52 1.98 -6.71 -2.91
C MET A 52 1.46 -7.96 -2.19
N GLU A 53 1.56 -8.00 -0.87
CA GLU A 53 1.08 -9.12 -0.05
C GLU A 53 -0.44 -9.33 -0.22
N ILE A 54 -1.23 -8.27 -0.05
CA ILE A 54 -2.69 -8.35 -0.19
C ILE A 54 -3.07 -8.66 -1.65
N SER A 55 -2.45 -8.01 -2.64
CA SER A 55 -2.71 -8.30 -4.06
C SER A 55 -2.43 -9.76 -4.42
N CYS A 56 -1.32 -10.32 -3.95
CA CYS A 56 -0.99 -11.74 -4.14
C CYS A 56 -1.99 -12.66 -3.44
N LYS A 57 -2.40 -12.34 -2.20
CA LYS A 57 -3.39 -13.13 -1.43
C LYS A 57 -4.71 -13.27 -2.19
N TYR A 58 -5.12 -12.23 -2.92
CA TYR A 58 -6.40 -12.18 -3.63
C TYR A 58 -6.31 -12.34 -5.16
N GLY A 59 -5.11 -12.50 -5.73
CA GLY A 59 -4.90 -12.66 -7.17
C GLY A 59 -5.19 -11.39 -7.98
N LEU A 60 -4.89 -10.21 -7.44
CA LEU A 60 -5.19 -8.90 -8.04
C LEU A 60 -4.02 -8.33 -8.89
N ASN A 61 -3.20 -9.21 -9.48
CA ASN A 61 -2.01 -8.82 -10.24
C ASN A 61 -2.33 -8.13 -11.57
#